data_AF-A0A536SD45-F1
#
_entry.id   AF-A0A536SD45-F1
#
_cell.length_a   1.000
_cell.length_b   1.000
_cell.length_c   1.000
_cell.angle_alpha   90.00
_cell.angle_beta   90.00
_cell.angle_gamma   90.00
#
_symmetry.space_group_name_H-M   'P 1'
#
loop_
_entity.id
_entity.type
_entity.pdbx_description
1 polymer ?
#
loop_
_entity_poly.entity_id
_entity_poly.type
_entity_poly.pdbx_seq_one_letter_code
_entity_poly.pdbx_strand_id
1 'polypeptide(L)'
;MGTLGFVVIVILYATIGLLAAVGAIFIVRKFLSPKGEQIFYGVFLVMIAAFYLAFAAYFGVATAWRVETVAVLVFVVMGLAGARLPFALIAGYPLHGLWDLLHELQAHGVYSAFEPGQLTAVPLAYGVFCAAFDVCIAAYFYTRRAEWSAAWTAR
;
A
#
# COMPACT_ATOMS: atom_id res chain seq x y z
N MET A 1 4.09 -24.40 -10.06
CA MET A 1 3.15 -23.76 -11.00
C MET A 1 3.90 -23.51 -12.31
N GLY A 2 3.31 -23.79 -13.48
CA GLY A 2 4.00 -23.47 -14.75
C GLY A 2 4.09 -21.95 -14.97
N THR A 3 5.08 -21.49 -15.73
CA THR A 3 5.33 -20.06 -16.01
C THR A 3 4.09 -19.32 -16.51
N LEU A 4 3.28 -19.98 -17.36
CA LEU A 4 2.02 -19.43 -17.87
C LEU A 4 1.00 -19.16 -16.76
N GLY A 5 0.87 -20.07 -15.79
CA GLY A 5 -0.06 -19.92 -14.68
C GLY A 5 0.31 -18.75 -13.77
N PHE A 6 1.60 -18.56 -13.48
CA PHE A 6 2.07 -17.41 -12.72
C PHE A 6 1.80 -16.09 -13.45
N VAL A 7 2.07 -16.01 -14.75
CA VAL A 7 1.79 -14.81 -15.57
C VAL A 7 0.30 -14.46 -15.54
N VAL A 8 -0.59 -15.45 -15.66
CA VAL A 8 -2.04 -15.22 -15.57
C VAL A 8 -2.44 -14.64 -14.22
N ILE A 9 -1.88 -15.16 -13.12
CA ILE A 9 -2.15 -14.64 -11.77
C ILE A 9 -1.64 -13.20 -11.63
N VAL A 10 -0.44 -12.89 -12.13
CA VAL A 10 0.10 -11.52 -12.11
C VAL A 10 -0.83 -10.55 -12.85
N ILE A 11 -1.25 -10.89 -14.07
CA ILE A 11 -2.17 -10.05 -14.85
C ILE A 11 -3.50 -9.86 -14.13
N LEU A 12 -4.04 -10.94 -13.55
CA LEU A 12 -5.30 -10.90 -12.82
C LEU A 12 -5.21 -9.97 -11.60
N TYR A 13 -4.21 -10.15 -10.74
CA TYR A 13 -4.07 -9.34 -9.52
C TYR A 13 -3.71 -7.89 -9.82
N ALA A 14 -2.92 -7.61 -10.87
CA ALA A 14 -2.69 -6.24 -11.33
C ALA A 14 -4.00 -5.59 -11.80
N THR A 15 -4.82 -6.32 -12.56
CA THR A 15 -6.13 -5.82 -13.04
C THR A 15 -7.08 -5.56 -11.87
N ILE A 16 -7.14 -6.48 -10.89
CA ILE A 16 -7.95 -6.30 -9.68
C ILE A 16 -7.47 -5.07 -8.90
N GLY A 17 -6.15 -4.88 -8.76
CA GLY A 17 -5.57 -3.71 -8.10
C GLY A 17 -5.98 -2.39 -8.76
N LEU A 18 -5.89 -2.32 -10.09
CA LEU A 18 -6.32 -1.14 -10.86
C LEU A 18 -7.83 -0.88 -10.72
N LEU A 19 -8.67 -1.91 -10.85
CA LEU A 19 -10.12 -1.78 -10.70
C LEU A 19 -10.51 -1.36 -9.27
N ALA A 20 -9.83 -1.91 -8.26
CA ALA A 20 -10.02 -1.54 -6.87
C ALA A 20 -9.61 -0.08 -6.62
N ALA A 21 -8.50 0.38 -7.19
CA ALA A 21 -8.06 1.78 -7.08
C ALA A 21 -9.09 2.73 -7.70
N VAL A 22 -9.55 2.42 -8.92
CA VAL A 22 -10.59 3.20 -9.60
C VAL A 22 -11.87 3.23 -8.76
N GLY A 23 -12.32 2.08 -8.26
CA GLY A 23 -13.49 1.99 -7.38
C GLY A 23 -13.34 2.82 -6.10
N ALA A 24 -12.20 2.72 -5.42
CA ALA A 24 -11.89 3.50 -4.23
C ALA A 24 -11.94 5.01 -4.53
N ILE A 25 -11.29 5.47 -5.61
CA ILE A 25 -11.31 6.88 -6.03
C ILE A 25 -12.75 7.35 -6.24
N PHE A 26 -13.56 6.62 -6.99
CA PHE A 26 -14.93 7.04 -7.27
C PHE A 26 -15.81 7.10 -6.02
N ILE A 27 -15.70 6.09 -5.15
CA ILE A 27 -16.51 6.02 -3.92
C ILE A 27 -16.08 7.13 -2.96
N VAL A 28 -14.79 7.24 -2.65
CA VAL A 28 -14.27 8.20 -1.67
C VAL A 28 -14.58 9.64 -2.10
N ARG A 29 -14.32 9.98 -3.37
CA ARG A 29 -14.63 11.31 -3.92
C ARG A 29 -16.12 11.65 -3.89
N LYS A 30 -16.99 10.65 -4.04
CA LYS A 30 -18.44 10.85 -4.04
C LYS A 30 -18.97 11.18 -2.65
N PHE A 31 -18.42 10.56 -1.62
CA PHE A 31 -18.97 10.64 -0.26
C PHE A 31 -18.22 11.61 0.67
N LEU A 32 -16.95 11.90 0.40
CA LEU A 32 -16.13 12.74 1.29
C LEU A 32 -15.78 14.08 0.65
N SER A 33 -15.67 15.11 1.50
CA SER A 33 -15.08 16.38 1.11
C SER A 33 -13.60 16.22 0.77
N PRO A 34 -12.95 17.16 0.05
CA PRO A 34 -11.52 17.04 -0.27
C PRO A 34 -10.64 16.83 0.98
N LYS A 35 -10.98 17.48 2.09
CA LYS A 35 -10.31 17.29 3.38
C LYS A 35 -10.58 15.91 3.98
N GLY A 36 -11.83 15.45 3.96
CA GLY A 36 -12.20 14.12 4.46
C GLY A 36 -11.56 13.00 3.65
N GLU A 37 -11.49 13.17 2.33
CA GLU A 37 -10.80 12.27 1.40
C GLU A 37 -9.31 12.11 1.75
N GLN A 38 -8.58 13.21 1.95
CA GLN A 38 -7.17 13.16 2.31
C GLN A 38 -6.95 12.42 3.64
N ILE A 39 -7.80 12.70 4.65
CA ILE A 39 -7.73 12.02 5.95
C ILE A 39 -8.04 10.53 5.79
N PHE A 40 -9.06 10.18 5.00
CA PHE A 40 -9.42 8.79 4.72
C PHE A 40 -8.23 8.02 4.17
N TYR A 41 -7.54 8.54 3.16
CA TYR A 41 -6.38 7.86 2.59
C TYR A 41 -5.19 7.80 3.56
N GLY A 42 -5.00 8.83 4.40
CA GLY A 42 -4.00 8.76 5.47
C GLY A 42 -4.27 7.63 6.46
N VAL A 43 -5.52 7.50 6.93
CA VAL A 43 -5.94 6.41 7.83
C VAL A 43 -5.89 5.06 7.12
N PHE A 44 -6.28 5.00 5.85
CA PHE A 44 -6.25 3.77 5.06
C PHE A 44 -4.84 3.20 4.94
N LEU A 45 -3.83 4.06 4.66
CA LEU A 45 -2.42 3.65 4.65
C LEU A 45 -1.98 3.03 5.98
N VAL A 46 -2.42 3.60 7.12
CA VAL A 46 -2.12 3.04 8.44
C VAL A 46 -2.76 1.66 8.61
N MET A 47 -4.02 1.51 8.21
CA MET A 47 -4.75 0.24 8.34
C MET A 47 -4.11 -0.87 7.50
N ILE A 48 -3.75 -0.58 6.23
CA ILE A 48 -3.13 -1.59 5.37
C ILE A 48 -1.72 -1.96 5.85
N ALA A 49 -0.93 -0.99 6.33
CA ALA A 49 0.39 -1.29 6.91
C ALA A 49 0.28 -2.15 8.17
N ALA A 50 -0.74 -1.94 9.01
CA ALA A 50 -0.94 -2.76 10.21
C ALA A 50 -1.16 -4.26 9.89
N PHE A 51 -1.57 -4.62 8.66
CA PHE A 51 -1.66 -6.02 8.26
C PHE A 51 -0.31 -6.74 8.28
N TYR A 52 0.83 -6.06 8.16
CA TYR A 52 2.13 -6.73 8.28
C TYR A 52 2.32 -7.41 9.64
N LEU A 53 1.83 -6.77 10.72
CA LEU A 53 1.87 -7.36 12.05
C LEU A 53 0.90 -8.54 12.17
N ALA A 54 -0.27 -8.44 11.52
CA ALA A 54 -1.22 -9.54 11.46
C ALA A 54 -0.65 -10.73 10.66
N PHE A 55 0.07 -10.48 9.56
CA PHE A 55 0.75 -11.51 8.78
C PHE A 55 1.88 -12.16 9.57
N ALA A 56 2.73 -11.36 10.23
CA ALA A 56 3.80 -11.89 11.09
C ALA A 56 3.25 -12.81 12.19
N ALA A 57 2.10 -12.42 12.80
CA ALA A 57 1.40 -13.24 13.77
C ALA A 57 0.78 -14.51 13.14
N TYR A 58 0.08 -14.37 12.02
CA TYR A 58 -0.63 -15.47 11.35
C TYR A 58 0.33 -16.54 10.81
N PHE A 59 1.42 -16.13 10.17
CA PHE A 59 2.43 -17.03 9.60
C PHE A 59 3.49 -17.49 10.63
N GLY A 60 3.45 -16.97 11.86
CA GLY A 60 4.33 -17.40 12.95
C GLY A 60 5.81 -17.05 12.74
N VAL A 61 6.12 -15.99 11.99
CA VAL A 61 7.51 -15.63 11.64
C VAL A 61 8.09 -14.70 12.71
N ALA A 62 8.59 -15.28 13.80
CA ALA A 62 9.07 -14.54 14.98
C ALA A 62 10.19 -13.52 14.65
N THR A 63 11.02 -13.82 13.67
CA THR A 63 12.14 -12.98 13.23
C THR A 63 11.70 -11.74 12.44
N ALA A 64 10.49 -11.74 11.86
CA ALA A 64 9.98 -10.63 11.05
C ALA A 64 9.44 -9.47 11.91
N TRP A 65 9.03 -9.72 13.16
CA TRP A 65 8.40 -8.71 14.03
C TRP A 65 9.15 -7.39 14.08
N ARG A 66 10.47 -7.42 14.22
CA ARG A 66 11.27 -6.19 14.31
C ARG A 66 11.21 -5.39 13.00
N VAL A 67 11.40 -6.05 11.87
CA VAL A 67 11.44 -5.41 10.55
C VAL A 67 10.05 -4.88 10.20
N GLU A 68 9.01 -5.71 10.35
CA GLU A 68 7.63 -5.30 10.07
C GLU A 68 7.18 -4.17 10.99
N THR A 69 7.51 -4.20 12.29
CA THR A 69 7.15 -3.10 13.20
C THR A 69 7.78 -1.79 12.77
N VAL A 70 9.04 -1.80 12.34
CA VAL A 70 9.69 -0.58 11.83
C VAL A 70 9.00 -0.10 10.55
N ALA A 71 8.70 -1.00 9.62
CA ALA A 71 7.98 -0.66 8.38
C ALA A 71 6.60 -0.06 8.69
N VAL A 72 5.82 -0.69 9.58
CA VAL A 72 4.52 -0.18 10.03
C VAL A 72 4.66 1.22 10.64
N LEU A 73 5.64 1.45 11.51
CA LEU A 73 5.85 2.77 12.13
C LEU A 73 6.16 3.85 11.08
N VAL A 74 6.95 3.53 10.06
CA VAL A 74 7.22 4.45 8.94
C VAL A 74 5.91 4.79 8.21
N PHE A 75 5.11 3.79 7.83
CA PHE A 75 3.84 4.03 7.14
C PHE A 75 2.80 4.74 8.02
N VAL A 76 2.79 4.49 9.33
CA VAL A 76 1.98 5.23 10.29
C VAL A 76 2.34 6.71 10.27
N VAL A 77 3.64 7.04 10.38
CA VAL A 77 4.11 8.42 10.32
C VAL A 77 3.72 9.07 8.99
N MET A 78 3.90 8.37 7.87
CA MET A 78 3.53 8.87 6.55
C MET A 78 2.02 9.08 6.39
N GLY A 79 1.20 8.16 6.90
CA GLY A 79 -0.27 8.27 6.87
C GLY A 79 -0.79 9.42 7.72
N LEU A 80 -0.28 9.56 8.95
CA LEU A 80 -0.64 10.65 9.86
C LEU A 80 -0.19 12.02 9.34
N ALA A 81 1.06 12.14 8.86
CA ALA A 81 1.53 13.35 8.20
C ALA A 81 0.74 13.63 6.91
N GLY A 82 0.41 12.57 6.17
CA GLY A 82 -0.32 12.57 4.92
C GLY A 82 -1.74 13.12 5.02
N ALA A 83 -2.38 13.00 6.18
CA ALA A 83 -3.66 13.63 6.47
C ALA A 83 -3.62 15.17 6.30
N ARG A 84 -2.43 15.78 6.39
CA ARG A 84 -2.24 17.23 6.19
C ARG A 84 -1.32 17.58 5.02
N LEU A 85 -0.33 16.75 4.74
CA LEU A 85 0.72 16.96 3.74
C LEU A 85 0.55 15.97 2.58
N PRO A 86 -0.05 16.37 1.43
CA PRO A 86 -0.33 15.44 0.32
C PRO A 86 0.89 14.66 -0.16
N PHE A 87 2.07 15.28 -0.13
CA PHE A 87 3.33 14.64 -0.55
C PHE A 87 3.69 13.40 0.27
N ALA A 88 3.33 13.35 1.56
CA ALA A 88 3.54 12.16 2.37
C ALA A 88 2.68 10.98 1.88
N LEU A 89 1.46 11.21 1.38
CA LEU A 89 0.65 10.16 0.76
C LEU A 89 1.15 9.77 -0.63
N ILE A 90 1.54 10.75 -1.45
CA ILE A 90 2.08 10.53 -2.80
C ILE A 90 3.34 9.64 -2.74
N ALA A 91 4.19 9.82 -1.73
CA ALA A 91 5.36 8.96 -1.52
C ALA A 91 5.02 7.67 -0.75
N GLY A 92 4.10 7.74 0.22
CA GLY A 92 3.79 6.62 1.13
C GLY A 92 3.17 5.43 0.42
N TYR A 93 2.22 5.66 -0.47
CA TYR A 93 1.55 4.58 -1.20
C TYR A 93 2.52 3.81 -2.11
N PRO A 94 3.31 4.44 -3.00
CA PRO A 94 4.26 3.69 -3.82
C PRO A 94 5.32 2.96 -3.00
N LEU A 95 5.76 3.52 -1.86
CA LEU A 95 6.67 2.82 -0.95
C LEU A 95 6.02 1.61 -0.30
N HIS A 96 4.74 1.69 0.06
CA HIS A 96 3.95 0.56 0.56
C HIS A 96 3.84 -0.54 -0.51
N GLY A 97 3.41 -0.20 -1.73
CA GLY A 97 3.33 -1.16 -2.82
C GLY A 97 4.68 -1.78 -3.19
N LEU A 98 5.77 -1.01 -3.09
CA LEU A 98 7.13 -1.54 -3.24
C LEU A 98 7.49 -2.52 -2.11
N TRP A 99 7.14 -2.20 -0.86
CA TRP A 99 7.36 -3.08 0.28
C TRP A 99 6.62 -4.41 0.10
N ASP A 100 5.37 -4.40 -0.36
CA ASP A 100 4.63 -5.62 -0.69
C ASP A 100 5.23 -6.40 -1.87
N LEU A 101 5.73 -5.68 -2.89
CA LEU A 101 6.39 -6.33 -4.02
C LEU A 101 7.70 -7.02 -3.59
N LEU A 102 8.45 -6.43 -2.65
CA LEU A 102 9.64 -7.06 -2.08
C LEU A 102 9.30 -8.37 -1.35
N HIS A 103 8.18 -8.41 -0.61
CA HIS A 103 7.66 -9.64 0.01
C HIS A 103 7.37 -10.71 -1.04
N GLU A 104 6.67 -10.34 -2.12
CA GLU A 104 6.33 -11.25 -3.21
C GLU A 104 7.60 -11.80 -3.91
N LEU A 105 8.54 -10.92 -4.26
CA LEU A 105 9.78 -11.31 -4.93
C LEU A 105 10.64 -12.25 -4.09
N GLN A 106 10.69 -12.01 -2.77
CA GLN A 106 11.39 -12.90 -1.84
C GLN A 106 10.69 -14.26 -1.72
N ALA A 107 9.34 -14.28 -1.66
CA ALA A 107 8.57 -15.52 -1.61
C ALA A 107 8.77 -16.41 -2.86
N HIS A 108 9.00 -15.81 -4.03
CA HIS A 108 9.30 -16.54 -5.27
C HIS A 108 10.80 -16.76 -5.52
N GLY A 109 11.68 -16.35 -4.61
CA GLY A 109 13.14 -16.50 -4.74
C GLY A 109 13.75 -15.69 -5.90
N VAL A 110 13.04 -14.67 -6.40
CA VAL A 110 13.48 -13.83 -7.52
C VAL A 110 14.49 -12.77 -7.06
N TYR A 111 14.28 -12.22 -5.86
CA TYR A 111 15.16 -11.22 -5.25
C TYR A 111 15.09 -11.32 -3.72
N SER A 112 16.24 -11.25 -3.05
CA SER A 112 16.34 -11.34 -1.58
C SER A 112 17.13 -10.15 -1.05
N ALA A 113 16.43 -9.08 -0.66
CA ALA A 113 17.06 -7.98 0.08
C ALA A 113 17.30 -8.32 1.56
N PHE A 114 16.59 -9.33 2.07
CA PHE A 114 16.64 -9.79 3.45
C PHE A 114 16.99 -11.28 3.48
N GLU A 115 17.49 -11.75 4.63
CA GLU A 115 17.73 -13.17 4.86
C GLU A 115 16.39 -13.93 4.88
N PRO A 116 16.37 -15.22 4.50
CA PRO A 116 15.17 -16.05 4.60
C PRO A 116 14.53 -15.99 5.99
N GLY A 117 13.24 -15.64 6.05
CA GLY A 117 12.49 -15.52 7.30
C GLY A 117 12.58 -14.16 8.02
N GLN A 118 13.29 -13.17 7.48
CA GLN A 118 13.30 -11.82 8.04
C GLN A 118 12.10 -10.95 7.64
N LEU A 119 11.43 -11.29 6.54
CA LEU A 119 10.15 -10.72 6.14
C LEU A 119 9.02 -11.72 6.43
N THR A 120 7.82 -11.21 6.69
CA THR A 120 6.64 -12.07 6.78
C THR A 120 6.30 -12.69 5.41
N ALA A 121 5.50 -13.74 5.38
CA ALA A 121 4.83 -14.13 4.14
C ALA A 121 3.64 -13.18 3.88
N VAL A 122 3.29 -13.01 2.61
CA VAL A 122 2.07 -12.33 2.15
C VAL A 122 1.23 -13.30 1.33
N PRO A 123 -0.10 -13.08 1.19
CA PRO A 123 -0.92 -13.87 0.28
C PRO A 123 -0.35 -13.85 -1.15
N LEU A 124 -0.56 -14.92 -1.90
CA LEU A 124 -0.04 -15.04 -3.27
C LEU A 124 -0.52 -13.88 -4.14
N ALA A 125 0.41 -13.25 -4.87
CA ALA A 125 0.18 -12.10 -5.75
C ALA A 125 -0.38 -10.85 -5.06
N TYR A 126 -0.35 -10.81 -3.72
CA TYR A 126 -0.69 -9.63 -2.94
C TYR A 126 0.19 -8.45 -3.31
N GLY A 127 1.50 -8.68 -3.49
CA GLY A 127 2.44 -7.63 -3.89
C GLY A 127 2.13 -7.02 -5.25
N VAL A 128 1.63 -7.82 -6.19
CA VAL A 128 1.23 -7.33 -7.52
C VAL A 128 -0.04 -6.47 -7.43
N PHE A 129 -1.03 -6.92 -6.65
CA PHE A 129 -2.25 -6.15 -6.41
C PHE A 129 -1.93 -4.80 -5.75
N CYS A 130 -1.15 -4.81 -4.65
CA CYS A 130 -0.83 -3.59 -3.92
C CYS A 130 -0.01 -2.63 -4.78
N ALA A 131 1.01 -3.10 -5.49
CA ALA A 131 1.77 -2.24 -6.39
C ALA A 131 0.89 -1.55 -7.44
N ALA A 132 -0.04 -2.28 -8.06
CA ALA A 132 -0.96 -1.72 -9.04
C ALA A 132 -1.93 -0.70 -8.41
N PHE A 133 -2.51 -1.04 -7.25
CA PHE A 133 -3.41 -0.16 -6.52
C PHE A 133 -2.71 1.12 -6.08
N ASP A 134 -1.56 0.98 -5.41
CA ASP A 134 -0.86 2.07 -4.75
C ASP A 134 -0.26 3.07 -5.73
N VAL A 135 0.30 2.61 -6.85
CA VAL A 135 0.82 3.50 -7.89
C VAL A 135 -0.31 4.28 -8.56
N CYS A 136 -1.45 3.64 -8.82
CA CYS A 136 -2.63 4.30 -9.38
C CYS A 136 -3.17 5.38 -8.42
N ILE A 137 -3.29 5.04 -7.14
CA ILE A 137 -3.74 5.93 -6.09
C ILE A 137 -2.77 7.11 -5.89
N ALA A 138 -1.45 6.87 -5.94
CA ALA A 138 -0.45 7.92 -5.84
C ALA A 138 -0.51 8.91 -7.03
N ALA A 139 -0.71 8.40 -8.25
CA ALA A 139 -0.93 9.24 -9.42
C ALA A 139 -2.19 10.11 -9.25
N TYR A 140 -3.27 9.52 -8.74
CA TYR A 140 -4.48 10.25 -8.39
C TYR A 140 -4.21 11.35 -7.35
N PHE A 141 -3.50 11.04 -6.26
CA PHE A 141 -3.15 12.00 -5.22
C PHE A 141 -2.32 13.16 -5.76
N TYR A 142 -1.38 12.86 -6.67
CA TYR A 142 -0.63 13.89 -7.35
C TYR A 142 -1.60 14.86 -8.05
N THR A 143 -2.57 14.37 -8.83
CA THR A 143 -3.56 15.26 -9.47
C THR A 143 -4.44 16.03 -8.47
N ARG A 144 -4.71 15.47 -7.28
CA ARG A 144 -5.66 15.99 -6.30
C ARG A 144 -5.04 16.96 -5.27
N ARG A 145 -3.72 16.95 -5.13
CA ARG A 145 -2.96 17.63 -4.05
C ARG A 145 -3.29 19.11 -3.85
N ALA A 146 -3.57 19.85 -4.94
CA ALA A 146 -3.85 21.28 -4.87
C ALA A 146 -5.21 21.55 -4.21
N GLU A 147 -6.23 20.77 -4.56
CA GLU A 147 -7.58 20.90 -4.01
C GLU A 147 -7.62 20.52 -2.52
N TRP A 148 -6.89 19.47 -2.13
CA TRP A 148 -6.72 19.14 -0.72
C TRP A 148 -6.04 20.26 0.05
N SER A 149 -4.94 20.81 -0.48
CA SER A 149 -4.22 21.92 0.17
C SER A 149 -5.11 23.15 0.34
N ALA A 150 -5.88 23.50 -0.69
CA ALA A 150 -6.83 24.61 -0.67
C ALA A 150 -7.96 24.39 0.35
N ALA A 151 -8.50 23.17 0.46
CA ALA A 151 -9.57 22.83 1.40
C ALA A 151 -9.15 22.97 2.87
N TRP A 152 -7.85 22.90 3.17
CA TRP A 152 -7.34 23.15 4.50
C TRP A 152 -7.08 24.63 4.81
N THR A 153 -7.02 25.48 3.78
CA THR A 153 -6.83 26.94 3.93
C THR A 153 -8.14 27.72 3.88
N ALA A 154 -9.16 27.18 3.21
CA ALA A 154 -10.50 27.72 3.26
C ALA A 154 -11.06 27.52 4.68
N ARG A 155 -11.23 28.62 5.41
CA ARG A 155 -11.92 28.65 6.71
C ARG A 155 -13.41 28.70 6.52
#